data_AF-A0A8T0HQW4-F1
#
_entry.id   AF-A0A8T0HQW4-F1
#
_cell.length_a   1.000
_cell.length_b   1.000
_cell.length_c   1.000
_cell.angle_alpha   90.00
_cell.angle_beta   90.00
_cell.angle_gamma   90.00
#
_symmetry.space_group_name_H-M   'P 1'
#
loop_
_entity.id
_entity.type
_entity.pdbx_description
1 polymer ?
#
loop_
_entity_poly.entity_id
_entity_poly.type
_entity_poly.pdbx_seq_one_letter_code
_entity_poly.pdbx_strand_id
1 'polypeptide(L)'
;MAIEGWQPQEDGLQEICKLLEQYRLPIVDQSCIWQKHQRCSQLPDFNNYLAFILCRAEGDVVNIRQAARLLLKNNFKSSYHLIQPAHLQYMKAEVVPCLGSLDFGIRTTVGTIVSVVVQNGGFQSWLEVL
;
A
#
# COMPACT_ATOMS: atom_id res chain seq x y z
N MET A 1 9.69 20.56 11.80
CA MET A 1 8.93 20.83 10.56
C MET A 1 8.08 19.60 10.32
N ALA A 2 6.76 19.72 10.51
CA ALA A 2 5.86 18.63 10.17
C ALA A 2 5.84 18.53 8.65
N ILE A 3 6.24 17.38 8.13
CA ILE A 3 6.03 17.04 6.72
C ILE A 3 4.51 17.00 6.57
N GLU A 4 3.90 17.93 5.84
CA GLU A 4 2.50 17.82 5.44
C GLU A 4 2.39 16.63 4.47
N GLY A 5 2.41 15.43 5.05
CA GLY A 5 2.28 14.17 4.35
C GLY A 5 0.83 13.97 3.95
N TRP A 6 0.64 13.36 2.79
CA TRP A 6 -0.66 12.90 2.29
C TRP A 6 -1.52 12.32 3.42
N GLN A 7 -2.83 12.63 3.39
CA GLN A 7 -3.82 12.06 4.31
C GLN A 7 -4.93 11.39 3.49
N PRO A 8 -5.47 10.26 3.96
CA PRO A 8 -6.56 9.60 3.26
C PRO A 8 -7.81 10.49 3.28
N GLN A 9 -8.43 10.67 2.12
CA GLN A 9 -9.79 11.20 2.05
C GLN A 9 -10.77 10.09 2.43
N GLU A 10 -11.81 10.43 3.20
CA GLU A 10 -12.76 9.44 3.71
C GLU A 10 -13.45 8.67 2.58
N ASP A 11 -13.93 9.36 1.55
CA ASP A 11 -14.59 8.75 0.39
C ASP A 11 -13.67 7.76 -0.35
N GLY A 12 -12.41 8.17 -0.58
CA GLY A 12 -11.41 7.33 -1.24
C GLY A 12 -11.04 6.10 -0.41
N LEU A 13 -10.90 6.28 0.91
CA LEU A 13 -10.64 5.18 1.83
C LEU A 13 -11.79 4.17 1.84
N GLN A 14 -13.04 4.66 1.94
CA GLN A 14 -14.23 3.80 1.91
C GLN A 14 -14.33 3.01 0.60
N GLU A 15 -14.04 3.66 -0.54
CA GLU A 15 -14.04 3.01 -1.84
C GLU A 15 -13.01 1.87 -1.92
N ILE A 16 -11.79 2.13 -1.45
CA ILE A 16 -10.72 1.15 -1.47
C ILE A 16 -11.00 0.02 -0.48
N CYS A 17 -11.53 0.31 0.72
CA CYS A 17 -11.97 -0.71 1.65
C CYS A 17 -12.99 -1.66 1.02
N LYS A 18 -14.02 -1.11 0.34
CA LYS A 18 -15.03 -1.92 -0.39
C LYS A 18 -14.40 -2.78 -1.48
N LEU A 19 -13.41 -2.26 -2.22
CA LEU A 19 -12.67 -3.06 -3.21
C LEU A 19 -11.94 -4.23 -2.53
N LEU A 20 -11.23 -3.97 -1.43
CA LEU A 20 -10.47 -4.98 -0.71
C LEU A 20 -11.35 -6.05 -0.05
N GLU A 21 -12.55 -5.68 0.40
CA GLU A 21 -13.56 -6.64 0.86
C GLU A 21 -13.97 -7.60 -0.25
N GLN A 22 -14.18 -7.09 -1.46
CA GLN A 22 -14.58 -7.93 -2.59
C GLN A 22 -13.49 -8.94 -2.99
N TYR A 23 -12.21 -8.58 -2.87
CA TYR A 23 -11.10 -9.51 -3.09
C TYR A 23 -11.08 -10.71 -2.14
N ARG A 24 -11.76 -10.63 -0.99
CA ARG A 24 -11.88 -11.74 -0.04
C ARG A 24 -13.06 -12.67 -0.31
N LEU A 25 -14.05 -12.22 -1.07
CA LEU A 25 -15.27 -12.98 -1.24
C LEU A 25 -15.04 -14.14 -2.25
N PRO A 26 -15.44 -15.38 -1.91
CA PRO A 26 -15.24 -16.53 -2.80
C PRO A 26 -16.16 -16.51 -4.02
N ILE A 27 -17.30 -15.81 -3.94
CA ILE A 27 -18.33 -15.72 -4.98
C ILE A 27 -18.52 -14.24 -5.34
N VAL A 28 -17.60 -13.68 -6.10
CA VAL A 28 -17.77 -12.37 -6.71
C VAL A 28 -17.56 -12.48 -8.21
N ASP A 29 -18.35 -11.73 -8.97
CA ASP A 29 -18.11 -11.48 -10.38
C ASP A 29 -16.73 -10.84 -10.58
N GLN A 30 -15.80 -11.64 -11.09
CA GLN A 30 -14.42 -11.23 -11.35
C GLN A 30 -14.36 -9.99 -12.26
N SER A 31 -15.34 -9.82 -13.15
CA SER A 31 -15.46 -8.67 -14.04
C SER A 31 -15.72 -7.38 -13.25
N CYS A 32 -16.58 -7.45 -12.23
CA CYS A 32 -16.91 -6.32 -11.36
C CYS A 32 -15.72 -5.90 -10.51
N ILE A 33 -14.98 -6.86 -9.92
CA ILE A 33 -13.74 -6.57 -9.18
C ILE A 33 -12.73 -5.91 -10.11
N TRP A 34 -12.53 -6.47 -11.30
CA TRP A 34 -11.55 -5.95 -12.24
C TRP A 34 -11.85 -4.51 -12.65
N GLN A 35 -13.11 -4.20 -12.96
CA GLN A 35 -13.53 -2.82 -13.29
C GLN A 35 -13.29 -1.85 -12.13
N LYS A 36 -13.64 -2.25 -10.89
CA LYS A 36 -13.41 -1.41 -9.71
C LYS A 36 -11.93 -1.22 -9.41
N HIS A 37 -11.14 -2.29 -9.51
CA HIS A 37 -9.69 -2.21 -9.40
C HIS A 37 -9.11 -1.26 -10.43
N GLN A 38 -9.55 -1.36 -11.69
CA GLN A 38 -9.08 -0.49 -12.76
C GLN A 38 -9.42 0.98 -12.49
N ARG A 39 -10.60 1.26 -11.91
CA ARG A 39 -10.98 2.62 -11.51
C ARG A 39 -10.11 3.12 -10.35
N CYS A 40 -9.93 2.31 -9.30
CA CYS A 40 -9.11 2.67 -8.15
C CYS A 40 -7.63 2.85 -8.53
N SER A 41 -7.11 2.04 -9.46
CA SER A 41 -5.70 2.10 -9.90
C SER A 41 -5.38 3.34 -10.73
N GLN A 42 -6.39 4.04 -11.27
CA GLN A 42 -6.19 5.36 -11.87
C GLN A 42 -5.99 6.47 -10.83
N LEU A 43 -6.32 6.22 -9.54
CA LEU A 43 -6.08 7.21 -8.50
C LEU A 43 -4.57 7.37 -8.31
N PRO A 44 -4.05 8.60 -8.40
CA PRO A 44 -2.60 8.84 -8.36
C PRO A 44 -2.01 8.44 -7.00
N ASP A 45 -2.82 8.47 -5.95
CA ASP A 45 -2.51 8.13 -4.56
C ASP A 45 -3.05 6.76 -4.13
N PHE A 46 -3.48 5.89 -5.07
CA PHE A 46 -3.98 4.55 -4.76
C PHE A 46 -3.04 3.76 -3.85
N ASN A 47 -1.73 3.80 -4.13
CA ASN A 47 -0.73 3.10 -3.33
C ASN A 47 -0.57 3.72 -1.91
N ASN A 48 -0.86 5.00 -1.72
CA ASN A 48 -0.85 5.64 -0.41
C ASN A 48 -1.97 5.08 0.48
N TYR A 49 -3.17 4.91 -0.07
CA TYR A 49 -4.27 4.26 0.65
C TYR A 49 -3.93 2.82 1.03
N LEU A 50 -3.35 2.04 0.11
CA LEU A 50 -2.93 0.66 0.41
C LEU A 50 -1.85 0.62 1.51
N ALA A 51 -0.89 1.56 1.48
CA ALA A 51 0.14 1.68 2.52
C ALA A 51 -0.45 2.12 3.86
N PHE A 52 -1.39 3.07 3.87
CA PHE A 52 -2.13 3.49 5.05
C PHE A 52 -2.88 2.30 5.69
N ILE A 53 -3.64 1.54 4.89
CA ILE A 53 -4.37 0.35 5.37
C ILE A 53 -3.39 -0.73 5.87
N LEU A 54 -2.25 -0.92 5.21
CA LEU A 54 -1.22 -1.86 5.66
C LEU A 54 -0.69 -1.48 7.06
N CYS A 55 -0.31 -0.22 7.24
CA CYS A 55 0.46 0.23 8.40
C CYS A 55 -0.41 0.63 9.59
N ARG A 56 -1.61 1.16 9.33
CA ARG A 56 -2.47 1.80 10.34
C ARG A 56 -3.85 1.17 10.51
N ALA A 57 -4.22 0.17 9.72
CA ALA A 57 -5.49 -0.52 9.98
C ALA A 57 -5.50 -1.10 11.40
N GLU A 58 -6.65 -1.06 12.05
CA GLU A 58 -6.92 -1.68 13.35
C GLU A 58 -8.34 -2.29 13.32
N GLY A 59 -8.68 -3.15 14.29
CA GLY A 59 -10.02 -3.74 14.39
C GLY A 59 -10.47 -4.53 13.15
N ASP A 60 -11.71 -4.33 12.70
CA ASP A 60 -12.31 -5.07 11.58
C ASP A 60 -11.57 -4.88 10.24
N VAL A 61 -10.85 -3.77 10.08
CA VAL A 61 -10.03 -3.44 8.90
C VAL A 61 -8.80 -4.36 8.78
N VAL A 62 -8.44 -5.09 9.85
CA VAL A 62 -7.44 -6.17 9.80
C VAL A 62 -7.79 -7.20 8.72
N ASN A 63 -9.08 -7.50 8.53
CA ASN A 63 -9.51 -8.52 7.59
C ASN A 63 -9.13 -8.18 6.14
N ILE A 64 -9.24 -6.91 5.75
CA ILE A 64 -8.88 -6.44 4.40
C ILE A 64 -7.40 -6.10 4.24
N ARG A 65 -6.64 -6.02 5.34
CA ARG A 65 -5.20 -5.74 5.34
C ARG A 65 -4.42 -6.74 4.47
N GLN A 66 -4.84 -8.00 4.45
CA GLN A 66 -4.18 -9.01 3.62
C GLN A 66 -4.29 -8.71 2.12
N ALA A 67 -5.46 -8.29 1.65
CA ALA A 67 -5.68 -7.89 0.27
C ALA A 67 -4.87 -6.61 -0.06
N ALA A 68 -4.83 -5.64 0.86
CA ALA A 68 -4.03 -4.42 0.69
C ALA A 68 -2.55 -4.74 0.52
N ARG A 69 -2.00 -5.63 1.37
CA ARG A 69 -0.60 -6.11 1.26
C ARG A 69 -0.29 -6.71 -0.09
N LEU A 70 -1.16 -7.59 -0.58
CA LEU A 70 -0.95 -8.29 -1.85
C LEU A 70 -0.95 -7.32 -3.02
N LEU A 71 -1.93 -6.42 -3.09
CA LEU A 71 -2.01 -5.41 -4.14
C LEU A 71 -0.82 -4.45 -4.10
N LEU A 72 -0.47 -3.92 -2.92
CA LEU A 72 0.64 -3.00 -2.77
C LEU A 72 1.96 -3.63 -3.22
N LYS A 73 2.22 -4.87 -2.79
CA LYS A 73 3.40 -5.63 -3.21
C LYS A 73 3.43 -5.81 -4.73
N ASN A 74 2.30 -6.15 -5.34
CA ASN A 74 2.21 -6.34 -6.79
C ASN A 74 2.48 -5.03 -7.53
N ASN A 75 1.87 -3.93 -7.11
CA ASN A 75 2.04 -2.61 -7.72
C ASN A 75 3.50 -2.14 -7.64
N PHE A 76 4.19 -2.34 -6.52
CA PHE A 76 5.61 -2.05 -6.41
C PHE A 76 6.45 -2.92 -7.35
N LYS A 77 6.12 -4.20 -7.52
CA LYS A 77 6.87 -5.06 -8.45
C LYS A 77 6.65 -4.72 -9.91
N SER A 78 5.43 -4.37 -10.31
CA SER A 78 5.07 -4.16 -11.71
C SER A 78 5.21 -2.72 -12.19
N SER A 79 5.10 -1.75 -11.28
CA SER A 79 4.81 -0.36 -11.65
C SER A 79 5.54 0.66 -10.77
N TYR A 80 6.65 0.26 -10.13
CA TYR A 80 7.46 1.14 -9.28
C TYR A 80 7.82 2.47 -9.96
N HIS A 81 8.27 2.43 -11.21
CA HIS A 81 8.70 3.62 -11.95
C HIS A 81 7.57 4.63 -12.24
N LEU A 82 6.30 4.21 -12.10
CA LEU A 82 5.14 5.08 -12.27
C LEU A 82 4.74 5.77 -10.96
N ILE A 83 5.34 5.37 -9.82
CA ILE A 83 5.04 5.97 -8.52
C ILE A 83 5.69 7.34 -8.45
N GLN A 84 4.87 8.37 -8.24
CA GLN A 84 5.36 9.74 -8.10
C GLN A 84 6.23 9.89 -6.84
N PRO A 85 7.28 10.73 -6.87
CA PRO A 85 8.20 10.89 -5.74
C PRO A 85 7.52 11.24 -4.41
N ALA A 86 6.49 12.09 -4.44
CA ALA A 86 5.74 12.48 -3.24
C ALA A 86 5.01 11.29 -2.59
N HIS A 87 4.41 10.41 -3.40
CA HIS A 87 3.74 9.20 -2.93
C HIS A 87 4.76 8.16 -2.44
N LEU A 88 5.90 8.04 -3.13
CA LEU A 88 6.99 7.20 -2.66
C LEU A 88 7.49 7.66 -1.29
N GLN A 89 7.70 8.97 -1.09
CA GLN A 89 8.15 9.52 0.19
C GLN A 89 7.14 9.28 1.32
N TYR A 90 5.84 9.48 1.05
CA TYR A 90 4.78 9.12 2.01
C TYR A 90 4.85 7.65 2.39
N MET A 91 4.89 6.75 1.40
CA MET A 91 4.94 5.32 1.65
C MET A 91 6.19 4.91 2.43
N LYS A 92 7.35 5.52 2.16
CA LYS A 92 8.57 5.33 2.94
C LYS A 92 8.35 5.64 4.42
N ALA A 93 7.79 6.82 4.71
CA ALA A 93 7.51 7.26 6.07
C ALA A 93 6.51 6.33 6.79
N GLU A 94 5.52 5.80 6.08
CA GLU A 94 4.54 4.86 6.65
C GLU A 94 5.14 3.47 6.97
N VAL A 95 5.98 2.93 6.09
CA VAL A 95 6.45 1.54 6.24
C VAL A 95 7.68 1.40 7.14
N VAL A 96 8.48 2.46 7.34
CA VAL A 96 9.67 2.43 8.21
C VAL A 96 9.31 2.02 9.65
N PRO A 97 8.32 2.62 10.32
CA PRO A 97 7.90 2.18 11.65
C PRO A 97 7.44 0.73 11.70
N CYS A 98 6.95 0.17 10.59
CA CYS A 98 6.43 -1.19 10.52
C CYS A 98 7.51 -2.27 10.35
N LEU A 99 8.78 -1.92 10.17
CA LEU A 99 9.90 -2.88 10.09
C LEU A 99 10.01 -3.74 11.35
N GLY A 100 9.75 -3.15 12.52
CA GLY A 100 9.74 -3.83 13.82
C GLY A 100 8.42 -4.50 14.18
N SER A 101 7.45 -4.59 13.27
CA SER A 101 6.12 -5.14 13.58
C SER A 101 6.19 -6.59 14.06
N LEU A 102 5.41 -6.91 15.09
CA LEU A 102 5.23 -8.28 15.58
C LEU A 102 4.46 -9.16 14.58
N ASP A 103 3.62 -8.55 13.72
CA ASP A 103 2.93 -9.25 12.64
C ASP A 103 3.92 -9.64 11.54
N PHE A 104 4.15 -10.94 11.41
CA PHE A 104 5.07 -11.51 10.42
C PHE A 104 4.73 -11.06 8.99
N GLY A 105 3.45 -11.05 8.61
CA GLY A 105 3.05 -10.72 7.25
C GLY A 105 3.19 -9.23 6.93
N ILE A 106 3.00 -8.33 7.92
CA ILE A 106 3.34 -6.91 7.78
C ILE A 106 4.84 -6.78 7.56
N ARG A 107 5.66 -7.34 8.44
CA ARG A 107 7.13 -7.27 8.36
C ARG A 107 7.67 -7.80 7.03
N THR A 108 7.18 -8.93 6.54
CA THR A 108 7.57 -9.48 5.22
C THR A 108 7.19 -8.57 4.06
N THR A 109 5.99 -7.97 4.11
CA THR A 109 5.53 -7.06 3.06
C THR A 109 6.36 -5.78 3.05
N VAL A 110 6.59 -5.19 4.22
CA VAL A 110 7.46 -4.02 4.39
C VAL A 110 8.88 -4.32 3.89
N GLY A 111 9.46 -5.45 4.27
CA GLY A 111 10.78 -5.85 3.76
C GLY A 111 10.82 -5.99 2.25
N THR A 112 9.73 -6.48 1.62
CA THR A 112 9.61 -6.55 0.16
C THR A 112 9.57 -5.16 -0.47
N ILE A 113 8.79 -4.24 0.10
CA ILE A 113 8.70 -2.85 -0.37
C ILE A 113 10.08 -2.19 -0.28
N VAL A 114 10.73 -2.26 0.89
CA VAL A 114 12.09 -1.74 1.10
C VAL A 114 13.06 -2.32 0.08
N SER A 115 13.04 -3.65 -0.12
CA SER A 115 13.89 -4.32 -1.11
C SER A 115 13.66 -3.79 -2.52
N VAL A 116 12.41 -3.59 -2.95
CA VAL A 116 12.09 -3.05 -4.28
C VAL A 116 12.57 -1.60 -4.41
N VAL A 117 12.36 -0.76 -3.40
CA VAL A 117 12.81 0.63 -3.42
C VAL A 117 14.33 0.72 -3.52
N VAL A 118 15.06 -0.02 -2.69
CA VAL A 118 16.53 -0.02 -2.69
C VAL A 118 17.09 -0.57 -4.00
N GLN A 119 16.50 -1.65 -4.54
CA GLN A 119 16.94 -2.21 -5.83
C GLN A 119 16.75 -1.24 -7.00
N ASN A 120 15.67 -0.45 -7.01
CA ASN A 120 15.36 0.46 -8.12
C ASN A 120 15.92 1.88 -7.95
N GLY A 121 16.09 2.36 -6.71
CA GLY A 121 16.66 3.67 -6.41
C GLY A 121 18.16 3.64 -6.12
N GLY A 122 18.73 2.47 -5.87
CA GLY A 122 20.10 2.28 -5.39
C GLY A 122 20.23 2.43 -3.86
N PHE A 123 21.35 1.98 -3.30
CA PHE A 123 21.60 1.99 -1.84
C PHE A 123 21.49 3.39 -1.21
N GLN A 124 21.86 4.44 -1.95
CA GLN A 124 21.78 5.82 -1.46
C GLN A 124 20.34 6.38 -1.44
N SER A 125 19.37 5.68 -2.02
CA SER A 125 17.99 6.18 -2.14
C SER A 125 17.18 6.11 -0.85
N TRP A 126 17.66 5.38 0.16
CA TRP A 126 16.96 5.24 1.43
C TRP A 126 17.91 4.91 2.58
N LEU A 127 18.60 5.94 3.09
CA LEU A 127 19.54 5.79 4.20
C LEU A 127 18.87 5.45 5.53
N GLU A 128 17.60 5.84 5.73
CA GLU A 128 16.87 5.61 6.98
C GLU A 128 16.61 4.12 7.32
N VAL A 129 16.75 3.22 6.33
CA VAL A 129 16.52 1.77 6.49
C VAL A 129 17.80 0.94 6.44
N LEU A 130 18.97 1.59 6.30
CA LEU A 130 20.30 0.98 6.29
C LEU A 130 20.98 1.19 7.65
#